data_AF-A0A7U7G970-F1
#
_entry.id   AF-A0A7U7G970-F1
#
_cell.length_a   1.000
_cell.length_b   1.000
_cell.length_c   1.000
_cell.angle_alpha   90.00
_cell.angle_beta   90.00
_cell.angle_gamma   90.00
#
_symmetry.space_group_name_H-M   'P 1'
#
loop_
_entity.id
_entity.type
_entity.pdbx_description
1 polymer ?
#
loop_
_entity_poly.entity_id
_entity_poly.type
_entity_poly.pdbx_seq_one_letter_code
_entity_poly.pdbx_strand_id
1 'polypeptide(L)'
;MDLENFSGLGAEAVRQDFHATVYLTGLETILTEAAQAQLDAKETRHPQTVNRAVSFNAIKHHALDLLWSNLDTPPLIERLTALFLTNPTCARPQRRPPRQKTSARALLDFHRRQKKHCY
;
A
#
# COMPACT_ATOMS: atom_id res chain seq x y z
N MET A 1 14.24 -4.01 16.55
CA MET A 1 13.35 -4.64 15.57
C MET A 1 13.50 -3.86 14.26
N ASP A 2 14.48 -4.22 13.41
CA ASP A 2 14.68 -3.59 12.09
C ASP A 2 14.26 -4.50 10.92
N LEU A 3 13.80 -5.73 11.23
CA LEU A 3 13.39 -6.71 10.22
C LEU A 3 12.16 -6.23 9.42
N GLU A 4 11.36 -5.34 10.00
CA GLU A 4 10.22 -4.72 9.32
C GLU A 4 10.66 -3.69 8.26
N ASN A 5 11.90 -3.20 8.26
CA ASN A 5 12.26 -2.08 7.38
C ASN A 5 12.69 -2.50 5.97
N PHE A 6 12.88 -3.81 5.69
CA PHE A 6 13.27 -4.36 4.38
C PHE A 6 14.36 -3.51 3.69
N SER A 7 15.37 -3.12 4.45
CA SER A 7 16.39 -2.15 4.02
C SER A 7 17.81 -2.73 4.01
N GLY A 8 17.93 -4.05 4.08
CA GLY A 8 19.22 -4.71 4.12
C GLY A 8 19.89 -4.72 2.74
N LEU A 9 21.15 -4.30 2.67
CA LEU A 9 21.91 -4.24 1.41
C LEU A 9 22.69 -5.53 1.10
N GLY A 10 22.75 -6.47 2.04
CA GLY A 10 23.44 -7.75 1.86
C GLY A 10 22.64 -8.75 1.02
N ALA A 11 23.33 -9.65 0.32
CA ALA A 11 22.69 -10.66 -0.55
C ALA A 11 21.65 -11.52 0.20
N GLU A 12 21.97 -11.95 1.41
CA GLU A 12 21.03 -12.72 2.25
C GLU A 12 19.83 -11.88 2.70
N ALA A 13 20.03 -10.60 3.02
CA ALA A 13 18.93 -9.71 3.39
C ALA A 13 17.98 -9.50 2.21
N VAL A 14 18.50 -9.27 1.01
CA VAL A 14 17.69 -9.16 -0.22
C VAL A 14 16.89 -10.45 -0.47
N ARG A 15 17.49 -11.61 -0.23
CA ARG A 15 16.80 -12.90 -0.39
C ARG A 15 15.68 -13.07 0.63
N GLN A 16 15.92 -12.71 1.89
CA GLN A 16 14.89 -12.73 2.93
C GLN A 16 13.74 -11.78 2.62
N ASP A 17 14.05 -10.55 2.22
CA ASP A 17 13.08 -9.51 1.86
C ASP A 17 12.20 -9.95 0.69
N PHE A 18 12.78 -10.63 -0.30
CA PHE A 18 12.03 -11.21 -1.42
C PHE A 18 11.00 -12.24 -0.93
N HIS A 19 11.42 -13.22 -0.13
CA HIS A 19 10.52 -14.26 0.36
C HIS A 19 9.45 -13.70 1.29
N ALA A 20 9.80 -12.75 2.16
CA ALA A 20 8.86 -12.05 3.02
C ALA A 20 7.83 -11.28 2.19
N THR A 21 8.24 -10.60 1.12
CA THR A 21 7.32 -9.87 0.23
C THR A 21 6.34 -10.81 -0.47
N VAL A 22 6.82 -11.95 -0.99
CA VAL A 22 5.95 -12.97 -1.61
C VAL A 22 4.92 -13.48 -0.60
N TYR A 23 5.34 -13.77 0.62
CA TYR A 23 4.43 -14.19 1.69
C TYR A 23 3.39 -13.12 2.02
N LEU A 24 3.83 -11.87 2.25
CA LEU A 24 2.95 -10.76 2.61
C LEU A 24 1.93 -10.43 1.52
N THR A 25 2.32 -10.49 0.24
CA THR A 25 1.39 -10.25 -0.88
C THR A 25 0.34 -11.35 -1.02
N GLY A 26 0.71 -12.61 -0.75
CA GLY A 26 -0.26 -13.71 -0.68
C GLY A 26 -1.25 -13.52 0.46
N LEU A 27 -0.74 -13.19 1.65
CA LEU A 27 -1.55 -12.91 2.84
C LEU A 27 -2.48 -11.71 2.62
N GLU A 28 -1.97 -10.65 2.00
CA GLU A 28 -2.77 -9.48 1.58
C GLU A 28 -3.93 -9.87 0.68
N THR A 29 -3.69 -10.72 -0.33
CA THR A 29 -4.74 -11.15 -1.24
C THR A 29 -5.87 -11.85 -0.50
N ILE A 30 -5.55 -12.71 0.47
CA ILE A 30 -6.53 -13.44 1.27
C ILE A 30 -7.30 -12.51 2.21
N LEU A 31 -6.60 -11.65 2.96
CA LEU A 31 -7.24 -10.80 3.97
C LEU A 31 -8.04 -9.63 3.39
N THR A 32 -7.75 -9.21 2.16
CA THR A 32 -8.48 -8.10 1.53
C THR A 32 -9.75 -8.55 0.80
N GLU A 33 -9.95 -9.85 0.58
CA GLU A 33 -11.09 -10.39 -0.17
C GLU A 33 -12.45 -9.97 0.45
N ALA A 34 -12.60 -10.13 1.77
CA ALA A 34 -13.83 -9.75 2.45
C ALA A 34 -14.13 -8.24 2.36
N ALA A 35 -13.09 -7.41 2.50
CA ALA A 35 -13.22 -5.96 2.36
C ALA A 35 -13.56 -5.56 0.92
N GLN A 36 -12.94 -6.21 -0.08
CA GLN A 36 -13.21 -5.96 -1.49
C GLN A 36 -14.65 -6.34 -1.86
N ALA A 37 -15.14 -7.49 -1.41
CA ALA A 37 -16.53 -7.90 -1.63
C ALA A 37 -17.53 -6.87 -1.07
N GLN A 38 -17.25 -6.29 0.10
CA GLN A 38 -18.07 -5.22 0.67
C GLN A 38 -17.98 -3.90 -0.09
N LEU A 39 -16.84 -3.59 -0.71
CA LEU A 39 -16.69 -2.42 -1.58
C LEU A 39 -17.43 -2.60 -2.91
N ASP A 40 -17.38 -3.80 -3.48
CA ASP A 40 -18.04 -4.14 -4.74
C ASP A 40 -19.57 -4.12 -4.61
N ALA A 41 -20.09 -4.44 -3.43
CA ALA A 41 -21.52 -4.36 -3.12
C ALA A 41 -22.06 -2.91 -3.00
N LYS A 42 -21.18 -1.90 -2.87
CA LYS A 42 -21.61 -0.50 -2.72
C LYS A 42 -21.93 0.12 -4.08
N GLU A 43 -23.13 0.69 -4.20
CA GLU A 43 -23.48 1.53 -5.33
C GLU A 43 -22.68 2.84 -5.30
N THR A 44 -21.66 2.93 -6.16
CA THR A 44 -20.78 4.08 -6.25
C THR A 44 -20.60 4.51 -7.70
N ARG A 45 -20.37 5.81 -7.92
CA ARG A 45 -20.14 6.36 -9.27
C ARG A 45 -18.93 5.73 -9.98
N HIS A 46 -17.95 5.28 -9.20
CA HIS A 46 -16.73 4.65 -9.69
C HIS A 46 -16.41 3.43 -8.84
N PRO A 47 -16.02 2.29 -9.45
CA PRO A 47 -15.65 1.10 -8.69
C PRO A 47 -14.58 1.41 -7.64
N GLN A 48 -14.79 0.91 -6.43
CA GLN A 48 -13.88 1.06 -5.32
C GLN A 48 -13.03 -0.19 -5.17
N THR A 49 -11.74 0.00 -4.92
CA THR A 49 -10.81 -1.08 -4.64
C THR A 49 -10.14 -0.83 -3.30
N VAL A 50 -9.77 -1.89 -2.61
CA VAL A 50 -8.95 -1.79 -1.39
C VAL A 50 -7.65 -1.06 -1.73
N ASN A 51 -7.25 -0.15 -0.84
CA ASN A 51 -6.02 0.61 -1.01
C ASN A 51 -4.81 -0.26 -0.68
N ARG A 52 -4.14 -0.77 -1.73
CA ARG A 52 -2.96 -1.64 -1.61
C ARG A 52 -1.85 -1.10 -0.70
N ALA A 53 -1.60 0.20 -0.71
CA ALA A 53 -0.55 0.77 0.15
C ALA A 53 -0.92 0.67 1.64
N VAL A 54 -2.21 0.84 1.95
CA VAL A 54 -2.73 0.76 3.31
C VAL A 54 -2.84 -0.69 3.76
N SER A 55 -3.38 -1.58 2.92
CA SER A 55 -3.51 -3.00 3.24
C SER A 55 -2.16 -3.66 3.43
N PHE A 56 -1.22 -3.46 2.51
CA PHE A 56 0.12 -4.02 2.63
C PHE A 56 0.82 -3.55 3.91
N ASN A 57 0.76 -2.24 4.22
CA ASN A 57 1.42 -1.72 5.42
C ASN A 57 0.77 -2.22 6.73
N ALA A 58 -0.56 -2.24 6.80
CA ALA A 58 -1.27 -2.74 7.96
C ALA A 58 -0.97 -4.23 8.21
N ILE A 59 -0.98 -5.03 7.14
CA ILE A 59 -0.68 -6.46 7.22
C ILE A 59 0.76 -6.70 7.65
N LYS A 60 1.70 -5.96 7.06
CA LYS A 60 3.11 -6.05 7.40
C LYS A 60 3.37 -5.84 8.89
N HIS A 61 2.72 -4.86 9.52
CA HIS A 61 2.85 -4.63 10.97
C HIS A 61 2.28 -5.76 11.83
N HIS A 62 1.28 -6.49 11.34
CA HIS A 62 0.66 -7.59 12.09
C HIS A 62 1.16 -8.98 11.64
N ALA A 63 2.01 -9.07 10.62
CA ALA A 63 2.40 -10.34 10.02
C ALA A 63 3.23 -11.21 10.96
N LEU A 64 4.15 -10.60 11.72
CA LEU A 64 4.97 -11.33 12.70
C LEU A 64 4.13 -11.78 13.89
N ASP A 65 3.20 -10.93 14.34
CA ASP A 65 2.24 -11.29 15.38
C ASP A 65 1.36 -12.45 14.91
N LEU A 66 0.80 -12.39 13.70
CA LEU A 66 0.01 -13.47 13.11
C LEU A 66 0.76 -14.81 13.01
N LEU A 67 2.09 -14.77 12.83
CA LEU A 67 2.91 -15.97 12.68
C LEU A 67 3.34 -16.59 14.02
N TRP A 68 3.64 -15.75 15.02
CA TRP A 68 4.27 -16.19 16.28
C TRP A 68 3.40 -16.08 17.52
N SER A 69 2.26 -15.40 17.46
CA SER A 69 1.40 -15.22 18.64
C SER A 69 0.22 -16.20 18.66
N ASN A 70 -0.28 -16.48 19.87
CA ASN A 70 -1.56 -17.15 20.08
C ASN A 70 -2.72 -16.14 20.02
N LEU A 71 -2.66 -15.15 19.14
CA LEU A 71 -3.73 -14.16 19.00
C LEU A 71 -4.96 -14.82 18.40
N ASP A 72 -6.13 -14.39 18.88
CA ASP A 72 -7.39 -14.76 18.28
C ASP A 72 -7.49 -14.06 16.92
N THR A 73 -7.42 -14.85 15.85
CA THR A 73 -7.40 -14.36 14.46
C THR A 73 -8.70 -13.64 14.04
N PRO A 74 -9.91 -14.08 14.42
CA PRO A 74 -11.17 -13.44 14.02
C PRO A 74 -11.27 -11.94 14.35
N PRO A 75 -11.03 -11.46 15.60
CA PRO A 75 -11.14 -10.05 15.91
C PRO A 75 -10.09 -9.18 15.20
N LEU A 76 -8.93 -9.75 14.86
CA LEU A 76 -7.92 -9.04 14.07
C LEU A 76 -8.38 -8.84 12.63
N ILE A 77 -8.95 -9.89 12.01
CA ILE A 77 -9.50 -9.82 10.65
C ILE A 77 -10.62 -8.78 10.56
N GLU A 78 -11.51 -8.72 11.55
CA GLU A 78 -12.59 -7.72 11.60
C GLU A 78 -12.02 -6.29 11.66
N ARG A 79 -11.02 -6.05 12.51
CA ARG A 79 -10.35 -4.75 12.63
C ARG A 79 -9.67 -4.34 11.33
N LEU A 80 -8.93 -5.27 10.70
CA LEU A 80 -8.28 -5.03 9.40
C LEU A 80 -9.31 -4.73 8.31
N THR A 81 -10.41 -5.48 8.27
CA THR A 81 -11.51 -5.25 7.32
C THR A 81 -12.10 -3.85 7.49
N ALA A 82 -12.40 -3.44 8.73
CA ALA A 82 -12.91 -2.10 9.02
C ALA A 82 -11.92 -1.00 8.58
N LEU A 83 -10.62 -1.21 8.80
CA LEU A 83 -9.57 -0.30 8.37
C LEU A 83 -9.52 -0.18 6.84
N PHE A 84 -9.59 -1.30 6.11
CA PHE A 84 -9.57 -1.32 4.65
C PHE A 84 -10.78 -0.62 4.03
N LEU A 85 -11.94 -0.67 4.69
CA LEU A 85 -13.16 0.01 4.26
C LEU A 85 -13.15 1.52 4.51
N THR A 86 -12.27 2.02 5.38
CA THR A 86 -12.23 3.44 5.77
C THR A 86 -11.70 4.33 4.62
N ASN A 87 -10.66 3.88 3.92
CA ASN A 87 -9.99 4.65 2.86
C ASN A 87 -9.82 3.87 1.56
N PRO A 88 -10.91 3.52 0.85
CA PRO A 88 -10.82 2.83 -0.43
C PRO A 88 -10.32 3.75 -1.55
N THR A 89 -9.65 3.17 -2.54
CA THR A 89 -9.23 3.87 -3.76
C THR A 89 -10.27 3.69 -4.87
N CYS A 90 -10.53 4.73 -5.67
CA CYS A 90 -11.43 4.58 -6.83
C CYS A 90 -10.63 4.21 -8.09
N ALA A 91 -11.07 3.15 -8.78
CA ALA A 91 -10.62 2.85 -10.13
C ALA A 91 -11.28 3.83 -11.14
N ARG A 92 -10.46 4.57 -11.89
CA ARG A 92 -10.92 5.54 -12.91
C ARG A 92 -10.27 5.27 -14.26
N PRO A 93 -10.67 4.20 -14.97
CA PRO A 93 -10.02 3.78 -16.23
C PRO A 93 -10.10 4.83 -17.34
N GLN A 94 -11.14 5.65 -17.34
CA GLN A 94 -11.36 6.74 -18.30
C GLN A 94 -10.50 8.00 -18.03
N ARG A 95 -9.75 8.05 -16.92
CA ARG A 95 -8.95 9.22 -16.55
C ARG A 95 -7.59 9.18 -17.24
N ARG A 96 -7.44 9.91 -18.35
CA ARG A 96 -6.16 10.15 -19.03
C ARG A 96 -5.93 11.65 -19.27
N PRO A 97 -5.71 12.46 -18.21
CA PRO A 97 -5.42 13.88 -18.39
C PRO A 97 -4.13 14.03 -19.22
N PRO A 98 -4.12 14.87 -20.27
CA PRO A 98 -2.92 15.09 -21.05
C PRO A 98 -1.83 15.68 -20.17
N ARG A 99 -0.61 15.13 -20.26
CA ARG A 99 0.55 15.70 -19.57
C ARG A 99 0.87 17.06 -20.21
N GLN A 100 0.64 18.13 -19.48
CA GLN A 100 1.15 19.44 -19.86
C GLN A 100 2.66 19.45 -19.60
N LYS A 101 3.47 19.57 -20.67
CA LYS A 101 4.92 19.69 -20.53
C LYS A 101 5.28 21.13 -20.19
N THR A 102 5.89 21.32 -19.02
CA THR A 102 6.51 22.60 -18.65
C THR A 102 7.66 22.91 -19.60
N SER A 103 7.78 24.16 -20.06
CA SER A 103 8.88 24.57 -20.94
C SER A 103 10.23 24.48 -20.23
N ALA A 104 11.31 24.28 -20.99
CA ALA A 104 12.67 24.19 -20.44
C ALA A 104 13.05 25.42 -19.61
N ARG A 105 12.62 26.62 -20.06
CA ARG A 105 12.82 27.88 -19.33
C ARG A 105 12.13 27.87 -17.98
N ALA A 106 10.85 27.49 -17.93
CA ALA A 106 10.09 27.44 -16.68
C ALA A 106 10.63 26.38 -15.71
N LEU A 107 11.11 25.23 -16.22
CA LEU A 107 11.79 24.23 -15.40
C LEU A 107 13.11 24.77 -14.82
N LEU A 108 13.92 25.44 -15.63
CA LEU A 108 15.18 26.04 -15.18
C LEU A 108 14.93 27.12 -14.11
N ASP A 109 13.94 27.98 -14.30
CA ASP A 109 13.58 28.99 -13.30
C ASP A 109 13.07 28.36 -12.00
N PHE A 110 12.25 27.30 -12.07
CA PHE A 110 11.83 26.53 -10.88
C PHE A 110 13.04 25.98 -10.12
N HIS A 111 13.94 25.29 -10.80
CA HIS A 111 15.11 24.68 -10.17
C HIS A 111 16.09 25.70 -9.60
N ARG A 112 16.25 26.86 -10.24
CA ARG A 112 17.17 27.90 -9.76
C ARG A 112 16.59 28.77 -8.65
N ARG A 113 15.28 29.05 -8.66
CA ARG A 113 14.69 30.13 -7.86
C ARG A 113 13.59 29.68 -6.91
N GLN A 114 12.92 28.56 -7.16
CA GLN A 114 11.75 28.13 -6.38
C GLN A 114 12.02 26.85 -5.59
N LYS A 115 12.79 25.92 -6.14
CA LYS A 115 13.14 24.66 -5.46
C LYS A 115 14.05 24.97 -4.27
N LYS A 116 13.49 24.94 -3.07
CA LYS A 116 14.29 24.97 -1.84
C LYS A 116 14.99 23.61 -1.71
N HIS A 117 16.32 23.64 -1.60
CA HIS A 117 17.07 22.46 -1.17
C HIS A 117 16.82 22.28 0.32
N CYS A 118 16.02 21.28 0.68
CA CYS A 118 15.96 20.80 2.06
C CYS A 118 17.14 19.85 2.23
N TYR A 119 18.02 20.17 3.18
CA TYR A 119 19.09 19.29 3.67
C TYR A 119 18.56 18.44 4.82
#